data_AF-A0A1Y3AQJ5-F1
#
_entry.id   AF-A0A1Y3AQJ5-F1
#
_cell.length_a   1.000
_cell.length_b   1.000
_cell.length_c   1.000
_cell.angle_alpha   90.00
_cell.angle_beta   90.00
_cell.angle_gamma   90.00
#
_symmetry.space_group_name_H-M   'P 1'
#
loop_
_entity.id
_entity.type
_entity.pdbx_description
1 polymer ?
#
loop_
_entity_poly.entity_id
_entity_poly.type
_entity_poly.pdbx_seq_one_letter_code
_entity_poly.pdbx_strand_id
1 'polypeptide(L)'
;MANDPSYFIVASRIVRPGQVYRVLVTIYRSAAPINVRASLQRNGIELSSAVQLCKESIPETLLLRMPTNSLPGTYKLWIEGNVNEYFGGNVFHNETKLKFEQRFMTIFVTTDKPVYMQGQTVRFRAMPVTTDLKSFSDSIDIYMLDPRGTIMRRWLSRQTNLGMYSCLE
;
A
#
# COMPACT_ATOMS: atom_id res chain seq x y z
N MET A 1 -29.20 -8.39 -31.15
CA MET A 1 -28.90 -8.76 -29.75
C MET A 1 -27.76 -7.90 -29.28
N ALA A 2 -27.99 -7.00 -28.33
CA ALA A 2 -26.91 -6.21 -27.74
C ALA A 2 -26.03 -7.17 -26.93
N ASN A 3 -24.75 -7.29 -27.29
CA ASN A 3 -23.80 -8.08 -26.52
C ASN A 3 -23.53 -7.37 -25.20
N ASP A 4 -23.59 -8.09 -24.09
CA ASP A 4 -23.15 -7.57 -22.80
C ASP A 4 -21.67 -7.14 -22.91
N PRO A 5 -21.32 -5.96 -22.40
CA PRO A 5 -19.97 -5.45 -22.51
C PRO A 5 -19.01 -6.32 -21.71
N SER A 6 -17.96 -6.77 -22.38
CA SER A 6 -16.93 -7.62 -21.81
C SER A 6 -15.81 -6.76 -21.24
N TYR A 7 -15.43 -6.99 -19.99
CA TYR A 7 -14.39 -6.22 -19.31
C TYR A 7 -13.45 -7.13 -18.52
N PHE A 8 -12.26 -6.63 -18.23
CA PHE A 8 -11.26 -7.29 -17.41
C PHE A 8 -10.63 -6.30 -16.46
N ILE A 9 -10.62 -6.66 -15.18
CA ILE A 9 -10.15 -5.78 -14.12
C ILE A 9 -9.15 -6.55 -13.26
N VAL A 10 -8.00 -5.93 -13.03
CA VAL A 10 -6.91 -6.51 -12.23
C VAL A 10 -6.49 -5.52 -11.16
N ALA A 11 -6.42 -6.01 -9.93
CA ALA A 11 -5.94 -5.25 -8.79
C ALA A 11 -5.28 -6.17 -7.75
N SER A 12 -4.47 -5.60 -6.86
CA SER A 12 -3.82 -6.34 -5.77
C SER A 12 -4.84 -6.81 -4.73
N ARG A 13 -4.71 -8.04 -4.23
CA ARG A 13 -5.53 -8.51 -3.09
C ARG A 13 -5.16 -7.82 -1.78
N ILE A 14 -3.96 -7.26 -1.67
CA ILE A 14 -3.41 -6.65 -0.46
C ILE A 14 -3.51 -5.13 -0.55
N VAL A 15 -3.93 -4.50 0.54
CA VAL A 15 -3.97 -3.04 0.71
C VAL A 15 -3.22 -2.64 1.99
N ARG A 16 -2.47 -1.54 1.93
CA ARG A 16 -1.65 -1.03 3.03
C ARG A 16 -1.91 0.47 3.26
N PRO A 17 -1.77 0.98 4.49
CA PRO A 17 -1.89 2.41 4.76
C PRO A 17 -0.92 3.25 3.92
N GLY A 18 -1.35 4.41 3.45
CA GLY A 18 -0.51 5.36 2.71
C GLY A 18 -0.08 4.94 1.30
N GLN A 19 -0.37 3.71 0.87
CA GLN A 19 0.00 3.21 -0.46
C GLN A 19 -0.97 3.71 -1.54
N VAL A 20 -0.47 3.93 -2.75
CA VAL A 20 -1.33 4.12 -3.94
C VAL A 20 -1.76 2.74 -4.43
N TYR A 21 -3.04 2.45 -4.30
CA TYR A 21 -3.67 1.25 -4.81
C TYR A 21 -4.02 1.44 -6.29
N ARG A 22 -3.61 0.48 -7.13
CA ARG A 22 -3.73 0.56 -8.59
C ARG A 22 -4.74 -0.47 -9.07
N VAL A 23 -5.72 -0.02 -9.86
CA VAL A 23 -6.71 -0.89 -10.51
C VAL A 23 -6.54 -0.72 -12.01
N LEU A 24 -6.15 -1.78 -12.69
CA LEU A 24 -6.06 -1.82 -14.14
C LEU A 24 -7.41 -2.28 -14.69
N VAL A 25 -7.96 -1.52 -15.64
CA VAL A 25 -9.25 -1.79 -16.26
C VAL A 25 -9.07 -1.87 -17.76
N THR A 26 -9.65 -2.87 -18.39
CA THR A 26 -9.68 -3.03 -19.84
C THR A 26 -11.09 -3.40 -20.26
N ILE A 27 -11.62 -2.66 -21.23
CA ILE A 27 -12.97 -2.89 -21.76
C ILE A 27 -12.81 -3.44 -23.18
N TYR A 28 -13.30 -4.63 -23.45
CA TYR A 28 -13.10 -5.31 -24.73
C TYR A 28 -14.24 -5.11 -25.72
N ARG A 29 -15.47 -4.95 -25.25
CA ARG A 29 -16.65 -4.76 -26.09
C ARG A 29 -17.52 -3.69 -25.47
N SER A 30 -17.65 -2.54 -26.12
CA SER A 30 -18.60 -1.52 -25.68
C SER A 30 -19.01 -0.60 -26.83
N ALA A 31 -20.30 -0.30 -26.94
CA ALA A 31 -20.81 0.64 -27.94
C ALA A 31 -20.44 2.10 -27.65
N ALA A 32 -20.11 2.43 -26.39
CA ALA A 32 -19.73 3.76 -25.94
C ALA A 32 -18.64 3.68 -24.86
N PRO A 33 -17.85 4.74 -24.66
CA PRO A 33 -16.96 4.84 -23.50
C PRO A 33 -17.71 4.63 -22.18
N ILE A 34 -17.10 3.89 -21.25
CA ILE A 34 -17.68 3.58 -19.93
C ILE A 34 -16.94 4.37 -18.86
N ASN A 35 -17.68 5.10 -18.03
CA ASN A 35 -17.14 5.71 -16.82
C ASN A 35 -16.99 4.64 -15.74
N VAL A 36 -15.76 4.22 -15.49
CA VAL A 36 -15.46 3.23 -14.46
C VAL A 36 -15.08 3.94 -13.18
N ARG A 37 -15.78 3.64 -12.10
CA ARG A 37 -15.52 4.14 -10.76
C ARG A 37 -15.06 2.98 -9.87
N ALA A 38 -13.90 3.15 -9.26
CA ALA A 38 -13.39 2.24 -8.24
C ALA A 38 -13.42 2.95 -6.89
N SER A 39 -13.75 2.20 -5.84
CA SER A 39 -13.83 2.68 -4.46
C SER A 39 -13.26 1.65 -3.51
N LEU A 40 -12.39 2.11 -2.60
CA LEU A 40 -11.90 1.34 -1.46
C LEU A 40 -12.79 1.64 -0.26
N GLN A 41 -13.42 0.61 0.28
CA GLN A 41 -14.31 0.73 1.41
C GLN A 41 -13.75 -0.04 2.62
N ARG A 42 -13.99 0.51 3.82
CA ARG A 42 -13.76 -0.17 5.10
C ARG A 42 -15.07 -0.19 5.88
N ASN A 43 -15.56 -1.37 6.21
CA ASN A 43 -16.82 -1.56 6.94
C ASN A 43 -18.01 -0.78 6.31
N GLY A 44 -18.05 -0.71 4.98
CA GLY A 44 -19.09 0.01 4.24
C GLY A 44 -18.86 1.52 4.07
N ILE A 45 -17.81 2.08 4.67
CA ILE A 45 -17.46 3.50 4.51
C ILE A 45 -16.38 3.63 3.43
N GLU A 46 -16.61 4.49 2.44
CA GLU A 46 -15.63 4.83 1.41
C GLU A 46 -14.44 5.58 2.01
N LEU A 47 -13.23 5.08 1.73
CA LEU A 47 -11.96 5.67 2.15
C LEU A 47 -11.26 6.43 1.02
N SER A 48 -11.40 5.93 -0.21
CA SER A 48 -10.79 6.51 -1.40
C SER A 48 -11.55 6.04 -2.62
N SER A 49 -11.70 6.89 -3.62
CA SER A 49 -12.26 6.52 -4.91
C SER A 49 -11.55 7.21 -6.06
N ALA A 50 -11.69 6.63 -7.24
CA ALA A 50 -11.20 7.19 -8.49
C ALA A 50 -12.21 6.87 -9.60
N VAL A 51 -12.31 7.75 -10.59
CA VAL A 51 -13.16 7.58 -11.76
C VAL A 51 -12.32 7.82 -13.00
N GLN A 52 -12.48 6.97 -14.01
CA GLN A 52 -11.80 7.10 -15.29
C GLN A 52 -12.72 6.69 -16.44
N LEU A 53 -12.71 7.51 -17.49
CA LEU A 53 -13.39 7.20 -18.75
C LEU A 53 -12.59 6.16 -19.52
N CYS A 54 -13.11 4.93 -19.60
CA CYS A 54 -12.46 3.81 -20.24
C CYS A 54 -13.00 3.60 -21.66
N LYS A 55 -12.11 3.54 -22.64
CA LYS A 55 -12.43 3.29 -24.06
C LYS A 55 -12.23 1.81 -24.39
N GLU A 56 -12.88 1.37 -25.45
CA GLU A 56 -12.73 -0.01 -25.94
C GLU A 56 -11.27 -0.30 -26.34
N SER A 57 -10.79 -1.47 -25.94
CA SER A 57 -9.45 -2.02 -26.20
C SER A 57 -8.28 -1.16 -25.70
N ILE A 58 -8.51 -0.15 -24.85
CA ILE A 58 -7.47 0.67 -24.24
C ILE A 58 -7.41 0.39 -22.73
N PRO A 59 -6.29 -0.12 -22.20
CA PRO A 59 -6.14 -0.34 -20.77
C PRO A 59 -5.95 0.99 -20.04
N GLU A 60 -6.76 1.23 -19.02
CA GLU A 60 -6.73 2.43 -18.18
C GLU A 60 -6.41 2.04 -16.74
N THR A 61 -5.67 2.90 -16.02
CA THR A 61 -5.32 2.64 -14.61
C THR A 61 -5.96 3.67 -13.69
N LEU A 62 -6.78 3.20 -12.75
CA LEU A 62 -7.31 4.02 -11.67
C LEU A 62 -6.35 3.97 -10.48
N LEU A 63 -6.05 5.14 -9.91
CA LEU A 63 -5.15 5.30 -8.77
C LEU A 63 -5.93 5.77 -7.54
N LEU A 64 -5.99 4.93 -6.51
CA LEU A 64 -6.68 5.21 -5.26
C LEU A 64 -5.66 5.40 -4.14
N ARG A 65 -5.72 6.52 -3.43
CA ARG A 65 -4.77 6.83 -2.36
C ARG A 65 -5.32 6.35 -1.02
N MET A 66 -4.69 5.34 -0.42
CA MET A 66 -5.07 4.89 0.92
C MET A 66 -4.68 5.93 1.98
N PRO A 67 -5.58 6.27 2.92
CA PRO A 67 -5.24 7.10 4.06
C PRO A 67 -4.11 6.47 4.90
N THR A 68 -3.18 7.30 5.39
CA THR A 68 -2.06 6.85 6.24
C THR A 68 -2.53 6.37 7.61
N ASN A 69 -3.64 6.90 8.11
CA ASN A 69 -4.31 6.53 9.37
C ASN A 69 -5.30 5.36 9.20
N SER A 70 -5.10 4.51 8.19
CA SER A 70 -5.95 3.33 7.96
C SER A 70 -5.82 2.33 9.10
N LEU A 71 -6.94 1.93 9.69
CA LEU A 71 -7.02 0.98 10.80
C LEU A 71 -7.44 -0.42 10.33
N PRO A 72 -7.10 -1.48 11.08
CA PRO A 72 -7.61 -2.82 10.81
C PRO A 72 -9.14 -2.86 10.68
N GLY A 73 -9.65 -3.67 9.76
CA GLY A 73 -11.08 -3.79 9.48
C GLY A 73 -11.37 -4.65 8.26
N THR A 74 -12.64 -4.69 7.85
CA THR A 74 -13.05 -5.40 6.64
C THR A 74 -12.94 -4.47 5.45
N TYR A 75 -11.96 -4.73 4.59
CA TYR A 75 -11.72 -3.95 3.38
C TYR A 75 -12.36 -4.61 2.16
N LYS A 76 -12.93 -3.77 1.29
CA LYS A 76 -13.57 -4.17 0.04
C LYS A 76 -13.15 -3.23 -1.08
N LEU A 77 -12.92 -3.79 -2.26
CA LEU A 77 -12.84 -3.07 -3.52
C LEU A 77 -14.22 -3.12 -4.17
N TRP A 78 -14.81 -1.96 -4.37
CA TRP A 78 -16.07 -1.75 -5.07
C TRP A 78 -15.78 -1.15 -6.44
N ILE A 79 -16.28 -1.74 -7.51
CA ILE A 79 -16.10 -1.22 -8.87
C ILE A 79 -17.44 -1.21 -9.58
N GLU A 80 -17.71 -0.11 -10.26
CA GLU A 80 -18.92 0.09 -11.07
C GLU A 80 -18.56 0.74 -12.40
N GLY A 81 -19.22 0.32 -13.47
CA GLY A 81 -19.10 0.90 -14.81
C GLY A 81 -20.43 1.50 -15.23
N ASN A 82 -20.45 2.78 -15.59
CA ASN A 82 -21.66 3.47 -16.03
C ASN A 82 -21.52 3.98 -17.47
N VAL A 83 -22.56 3.82 -18.28
CA VAL A 83 -22.65 4.39 -19.64
C VAL A 83 -23.53 5.63 -19.60
N ASN A 84 -22.94 6.79 -19.91
CA ASN A 84 -23.52 8.14 -19.90
C ASN A 84 -23.95 8.68 -18.52
N GLU A 85 -23.59 9.93 -18.24
CA GLU A 85 -23.90 10.60 -16.96
C GLU A 85 -25.40 10.89 -16.76
N TYR A 86 -26.19 10.97 -17.85
CA TYR A 86 -27.57 11.45 -17.83
C TYR A 86 -28.65 10.39 -17.59
N PHE A 87 -28.40 9.11 -17.92
CA PHE A 87 -29.44 8.06 -17.87
C PHE A 87 -29.10 6.87 -16.96
N GLY A 88 -28.04 6.98 -16.14
CA GLY A 88 -27.87 6.12 -14.96
C GLY A 88 -27.84 4.61 -15.24
N GLY A 89 -27.35 4.19 -16.40
CA GLY A 89 -27.22 2.78 -16.74
C GLY A 89 -25.96 2.18 -16.12
N ASN A 90 -26.10 1.53 -14.96
CA ASN A 90 -25.03 0.70 -14.42
C ASN A 90 -24.88 -0.55 -15.30
N VAL A 91 -23.72 -0.65 -15.92
CA VAL A 91 -23.38 -1.70 -16.89
C VAL A 91 -22.83 -2.93 -16.19
N PHE A 92 -22.00 -2.71 -15.18
CA PHE A 92 -21.44 -3.79 -14.40
C PHE A 92 -21.06 -3.31 -13.01
N HIS A 93 -21.16 -4.21 -12.05
CA HIS A 93 -20.73 -3.97 -10.69
C HIS A 93 -20.03 -5.22 -10.14
N ASN A 94 -18.84 -5.03 -9.58
CA ASN A 94 -18.08 -6.07 -8.90
C ASN A 94 -17.66 -5.61 -7.51
N GLU A 95 -17.74 -6.53 -6.55
CA GLU A 95 -17.20 -6.35 -5.20
C GLU A 95 -16.19 -7.45 -4.90
N THR A 96 -15.06 -7.10 -4.28
CA THR A 96 -14.06 -8.10 -3.84
C THR A 96 -13.47 -7.73 -2.48
N LYS A 97 -13.39 -8.71 -1.58
CA LYS A 97 -12.76 -8.53 -0.26
C LYS A 97 -11.24 -8.40 -0.40
N LEU A 98 -10.66 -7.39 0.25
CA LEU A 98 -9.23 -7.14 0.29
C LEU A 98 -8.62 -7.56 1.63
N LYS A 99 -7.34 -7.95 1.60
CA LYS A 99 -6.54 -8.21 2.80
C LYS A 99 -5.82 -6.94 3.22
N PHE A 100 -6.12 -6.44 4.41
CA PHE A 100 -5.40 -5.31 4.99
C PHE A 100 -4.12 -5.77 5.68
N GLU A 101 -3.00 -5.13 5.35
CA GLU A 101 -1.72 -5.32 6.03
C GLU A 101 -1.25 -4.00 6.61
N GLN A 102 -1.25 -3.89 7.94
CA GLN A 102 -0.78 -2.70 8.65
C GLN A 102 0.73 -2.49 8.49
N ARG A 103 1.49 -3.57 8.28
CA ARG A 103 2.94 -3.52 8.11
C ARG A 103 3.29 -2.94 6.73
N PHE A 104 3.53 -1.64 6.69
CA PHE A 104 3.96 -0.91 5.49
C PHE A 104 5.49 -0.78 5.36
N MET A 105 6.26 -1.28 6.32
CA MET A 105 7.73 -1.31 6.26
C MET A 105 8.31 -2.51 7.00
N THR A 106 9.60 -2.77 6.77
CA THR A 106 10.42 -3.77 7.48
C THR A 106 11.75 -3.13 7.86
N ILE A 107 12.20 -3.35 9.10
CA ILE A 107 13.50 -2.86 9.56
C ILE A 107 14.45 -4.05 9.67
N PHE A 108 15.57 -4.00 8.95
CA PHE A 108 16.66 -4.96 9.11
C PHE A 108 17.70 -4.40 10.07
N VAL A 109 18.07 -5.18 11.09
CA VAL A 109 19.14 -4.83 12.02
C VAL A 109 20.28 -5.83 11.84
N THR A 110 21.46 -5.33 11.54
CA THR A 110 22.67 -6.15 11.37
C THR A 110 23.75 -5.65 12.30
N THR A 111 24.33 -6.56 13.07
CA THR A 111 25.48 -6.29 13.93
C THR A 111 26.78 -6.72 13.25
N ASP A 112 27.93 -6.17 13.68
CA ASP A 112 29.23 -6.60 13.15
C ASP A 112 29.62 -8.02 13.63
N LYS A 113 29.08 -8.45 14.79
CA LYS A 113 29.30 -9.78 15.35
C LYS A 113 27.99 -10.36 15.93
N PRO A 114 27.83 -11.69 15.95
CA PRO A 114 26.71 -12.34 16.63
C PRO A 114 26.88 -12.41 18.16
N VAL A 115 28.12 -12.37 18.67
CA VAL A 115 28.45 -12.48 20.11
C VAL A 115 29.51 -11.45 20.48
N TYR A 116 29.31 -10.78 21.61
CA TYR A 116 30.23 -9.77 22.15
C TYR A 116 30.73 -10.18 23.54
N MET A 117 32.01 -9.94 23.79
CA MET A 117 32.62 -10.08 25.12
C MET A 117 32.63 -8.74 25.85
N GLN A 118 32.87 -8.79 27.16
CA GLN A 118 33.00 -7.58 27.98
C GLN A 118 34.08 -6.65 27.40
N GLY A 119 33.78 -5.35 27.33
CA GLY A 119 34.68 -4.34 26.78
C GLY A 119 34.66 -4.23 25.25
N GLN A 120 33.94 -5.10 24.53
CA GLN A 120 33.77 -4.96 23.09
C GLN A 120 32.65 -3.96 22.76
N THR A 121 32.93 -3.07 21.81
CA THR A 121 31.94 -2.15 21.24
C THR A 121 31.03 -2.88 20.27
N VAL A 122 29.71 -2.68 20.43
CA VAL A 122 28.69 -3.18 19.50
C VAL A 122 28.52 -2.21 18.34
N ARG A 123 28.88 -2.62 17.13
CA ARG A 123 28.57 -1.87 15.91
C ARG A 123 27.37 -2.49 15.24
N PHE A 124 26.44 -1.64 14.82
CA PHE A 124 25.24 -2.11 14.18
C PHE A 124 24.77 -1.14 13.11
N ARG A 125 23.87 -1.66 12.27
CA ARG A 125 23.23 -0.94 11.20
C ARG A 125 21.75 -1.27 11.19
N ALA A 126 20.93 -0.24 11.06
CA ALA A 126 19.48 -0.34 10.90
C ALA A 126 19.10 0.15 9.51
N MET A 127 18.37 -0.68 8.76
CA MET A 127 17.94 -0.42 7.39
C MET A 127 16.41 -0.56 7.33
N PRO A 128 15.66 0.54 7.52
CA PRO A 128 14.22 0.55 7.28
C PRO A 128 13.94 0.54 5.77
N VAL A 129 13.20 -0.46 5.34
CA VAL A 129 12.87 -0.71 3.93
C VAL A 129 11.35 -0.75 3.78
N THR A 130 10.84 -0.01 2.82
CA THR A 130 9.42 -0.01 2.45
C THR A 130 9.05 -1.26 1.65
N THR A 131 7.76 -1.44 1.41
CA THR A 131 7.22 -2.63 0.73
C THR A 131 7.70 -2.78 -0.72
N ASP A 132 8.08 -1.68 -1.35
CA ASP A 132 8.65 -1.59 -2.70
C ASP A 132 10.18 -1.69 -2.70
N LEU A 133 10.76 -2.18 -1.59
CA LEU A 133 12.20 -2.37 -1.40
C LEU A 133 13.02 -1.08 -1.52
N LYS A 134 12.38 0.08 -1.28
CA LYS A 134 13.07 1.37 -1.22
C LYS A 134 13.45 1.72 0.21
N SER A 135 14.44 2.60 0.32
CA SER A 135 14.83 3.21 1.57
C SER A 135 13.68 4.01 2.18
N PHE A 136 13.36 3.74 3.44
CA PHE A 136 12.51 4.64 4.21
C PHE A 136 13.30 5.89 4.61
N SER A 137 12.72 7.07 4.41
CA SER A 137 13.41 8.36 4.57
C SER A 137 13.21 9.04 5.92
N ASP A 138 12.17 8.66 6.68
CA ASP A 138 11.86 9.36 7.91
C ASP A 138 12.81 8.96 9.04
N SER A 139 12.90 9.80 10.06
CA SER A 139 13.74 9.55 11.23
C SER A 139 13.29 8.31 11.99
N ILE A 140 14.27 7.55 12.49
CA ILE A 140 14.03 6.36 13.31
C ILE A 140 14.55 6.55 14.74
N ASP A 141 13.86 5.94 15.69
CA ASP A 141 14.32 5.80 17.07
C ASP A 141 14.86 4.39 17.28
N ILE A 142 16.04 4.30 17.90
CA ILE A 142 16.73 3.03 18.13
C ILE A 142 17.00 2.88 19.62
N TYR A 143 16.64 1.72 20.16
CA TYR A 143 16.84 1.37 21.56
C TYR A 143 17.67 0.09 21.66
N MET A 144 18.69 0.12 22.51
CA MET A 144 19.44 -1.05 22.92
C MET A 144 18.94 -1.45 24.31
N LEU A 145 18.42 -2.67 24.42
CA LEU A 145 17.86 -3.21 25.64
C LEU A 145 18.80 -4.24 26.25
N ASP A 146 18.84 -4.32 27.57
CA ASP A 146 19.46 -5.44 28.28
C ASP A 146 18.56 -6.70 28.19
N PRO A 147 19.04 -7.88 28.65
CA PRO A 147 18.23 -9.10 28.68
C PRO A 147 16.97 -9.02 29.56
N ARG A 148 16.86 -8.02 30.44
CA ARG A 148 15.70 -7.76 31.30
C ARG A 148 14.71 -6.77 30.67
N GLY A 149 15.02 -6.22 29.49
CA GLY A 149 14.19 -5.23 28.79
C GLY A 149 14.47 -3.77 29.19
N THR A 150 15.50 -3.50 29.99
CA THR A 150 15.90 -2.16 30.41
C THR A 150 16.66 -1.46 29.28
N ILE A 151 16.32 -0.20 28.99
CA ILE A 151 17.02 0.60 27.98
C ILE A 151 18.44 0.92 28.48
N MET A 152 19.45 0.36 27.82
CA MET A 152 20.86 0.66 28.08
C MET A 152 21.35 1.87 27.31
N ARG A 153 20.91 2.02 26.04
CA ARG A 153 21.28 3.13 25.16
C ARG A 153 20.15 3.45 24.20
N ARG A 154 20.00 4.72 23.84
CA ARG A 154 19.00 5.20 22.87
C ARG A 154 19.61 6.18 21.88
N TRP A 155 19.13 6.12 20.64
CA TRP A 155 19.42 7.07 19.58
C TRP A 155 18.08 7.56 19.04
N LEU A 156 17.73 8.79 19.38
CA LEU A 156 16.44 9.39 19.01
C LEU A 156 16.57 10.18 17.71
N SER A 157 15.50 10.16 16.92
CA SER A 157 15.30 10.94 15.69
C SER A 157 16.48 10.86 14.72
N ARG A 158 17.05 9.66 14.55
CA ARG A 158 18.18 9.46 13.64
C ARG A 158 17.70 9.44 12.20
N GLN A 159 18.19 10.40 11.42
CA GLN A 159 18.00 10.38 9.98
C GLN A 159 18.82 9.25 9.36
N THR A 160 18.21 8.54 8.42
CA THR A 160 18.86 7.51 7.63
C THR A 160 19.60 8.13 6.46
N ASN A 161 20.88 7.81 6.27
CA ASN A 161 21.62 8.18 5.06
C ASN A 161 21.42 7.07 4.03
N LEU A 162 20.82 7.39 2.87
CA LEU A 162 20.46 6.40 1.83
C LEU A 162 19.61 5.23 2.36
N GLY A 163 18.72 5.48 3.34
CA GLY A 163 17.88 4.44 3.96
C GLY A 163 18.57 3.58 5.00
N MET A 164 19.71 4.03 5.52
CA MET A 164 20.51 3.28 6.46
C MET A 164 21.05 4.17 7.57
N TYR A 165 20.95 3.69 8.81
CA TYR A 165 21.66 4.25 9.95
C TYR A 165 22.77 3.28 10.37
N SER A 166 24.00 3.76 10.54
CA SER A 166 25.12 2.97 11.05
C SER A 166 25.66 3.60 12.32
N CYS A 167 25.73 2.83 13.40
CA CYS A 167 26.41 3.22 14.63
C CYS A 167 27.80 2.56 14.65
N LEU A 168 28.84 3.39 14.60
CA LEU A 168 30.24 2.97 14.58
C LEU A 168 30.97 3.25 15.91
N GLU A 169 30.28 3.90 16.87
CA GLU A 169 30.80 4.40 18.14
C GLU A 169 30.77 3.38 19.29
#